data_AF-A0A8H4NW52-F1
#
_entry.id   AF-A0A8H4NW52-F1
#
_cell.length_a   1.000
_cell.length_b   1.000
_cell.length_c   1.000
_cell.angle_alpha   90.00
_cell.angle_beta   90.00
_cell.angle_gamma   90.00
#
_symmetry.space_group_name_H-M   'P 1'
#
loop_
_entity.id
_entity.type
_entity.pdbx_description
1 polymer ?
#
loop_
_entity_poly.entity_id
_entity_poly.type
_entity_poly.pdbx_seq_one_letter_code
_entity_poly.pdbx_strand_id
1 'polypeptide(L)'
;MGYRADDHRYVFLESDNPSEPRNVRKVALSLVEYLRTSGSLGPNTSLVIIGAPSEKQRTVEEHNRTFWDMLRGLRICDPRTWPEEIPQDTEDAKWTFCFNGEPIFPVMLTPAHQERWSRHMSVPVIALQPKWVLDNLLRTPEKRKAAQSKVRNLLHKYDTIGISPDLTTYGAVGTSEVHQLCLQDKNEPVQCPYRNFDS
;
A
#
# COMPACT_ATOMS: atom_id res chain seq x y z
N MET A 1 -2.22 16.47 -10.08
CA MET A 1 -2.02 15.01 -10.03
C MET A 1 -0.53 14.79 -10.03
N GLY A 2 0.02 14.02 -9.08
CA GLY A 2 1.48 13.91 -8.87
C GLY A 2 2.28 13.54 -10.12
N TYR A 3 1.73 12.66 -10.97
CA TYR A 3 2.36 12.31 -12.26
C TYR A 3 2.63 13.50 -13.19
N ARG A 4 1.69 14.44 -13.31
CA ARG A 4 1.88 15.63 -14.16
C ARG A 4 2.87 16.64 -13.57
N ALA A 5 3.18 16.50 -12.29
CA ALA A 5 4.07 17.38 -11.54
C ALA A 5 5.44 16.74 -11.25
N ASP A 6 5.71 15.53 -11.78
CA ASP A 6 6.94 14.76 -11.56
C ASP A 6 7.21 14.43 -10.07
N ASP A 7 6.13 14.28 -9.29
CA ASP A 7 6.19 14.03 -7.85
C ASP A 7 6.36 12.56 -7.49
N HIS A 8 6.27 11.63 -8.44
CA HIS A 8 6.38 10.20 -8.16
C HIS A 8 7.80 9.69 -8.41
N ARG A 9 8.17 8.62 -7.72
CA ARG A 9 9.38 7.84 -7.99
C ARG A 9 8.99 6.42 -8.36
N TYR A 10 9.82 5.77 -9.15
CA TYR A 10 9.49 4.46 -9.74
C TYR A 10 10.61 3.46 -9.50
N VAL A 11 10.25 2.22 -9.18
CA VAL A 11 11.16 1.08 -9.06
C VAL A 11 10.62 -0.05 -9.92
N PHE A 12 11.42 -0.53 -10.86
CA PHE A 12 11.07 -1.68 -11.70
C PHE A 12 11.72 -2.94 -11.13
N LEU A 13 10.92 -3.97 -10.89
CA LEU A 13 11.40 -5.25 -10.38
C LEU A 13 11.92 -6.15 -11.51
N GLU A 14 12.77 -7.10 -11.16
CA GLU A 14 13.32 -8.07 -12.13
C GLU A 14 12.40 -9.27 -12.38
N SER A 15 11.35 -9.42 -11.57
CA SER A 15 10.35 -10.46 -11.69
C SER A 15 8.98 -9.94 -11.24
N ASP A 16 7.96 -10.77 -11.42
CA ASP A 16 6.59 -10.53 -10.96
C ASP A 16 6.40 -10.88 -9.47
N ASN A 17 7.47 -11.27 -8.77
CA ASN A 17 7.45 -11.62 -7.36
C ASN A 17 8.20 -10.57 -6.53
N PRO A 18 7.48 -9.69 -5.82
CA PRO A 18 8.13 -8.63 -5.05
C PRO A 18 8.92 -9.14 -3.84
N SER A 19 8.65 -10.34 -3.33
CA SER A 19 9.32 -10.88 -2.14
C SER A 19 10.69 -11.50 -2.40
N GLU A 20 11.14 -11.57 -3.66
CA GLU A 20 12.48 -12.08 -3.95
C GLU A 20 13.56 -11.22 -3.29
N PRO A 21 14.60 -11.81 -2.66
CA PRO A 21 15.61 -11.05 -1.91
C PRO A 21 16.28 -9.89 -2.68
N ARG A 22 16.51 -10.07 -3.97
CA ARG A 22 17.04 -9.01 -4.86
C ARG A 22 16.08 -7.84 -5.04
N ASN A 23 14.78 -8.13 -5.22
CA ASN A 23 13.73 -7.12 -5.37
C ASN A 23 13.56 -6.37 -4.04
N VAL A 24 13.52 -7.09 -2.92
CA VAL A 24 13.44 -6.50 -1.57
C VAL A 24 14.60 -5.55 -1.31
N ARG A 25 15.85 -5.96 -1.57
CA ARG A 25 17.03 -5.08 -1.39
C ARG A 25 16.97 -3.84 -2.27
N LYS A 26 16.59 -4.00 -3.55
CA LYS A 26 16.43 -2.89 -4.49
C LYS A 26 15.38 -1.89 -4.01
N VAL A 27 14.24 -2.39 -3.53
CA VAL A 27 13.17 -1.55 -2.99
C VAL A 27 13.59 -0.89 -1.70
N ALA A 28 14.23 -1.60 -0.76
CA ALA A 28 14.68 -1.03 0.50
C ALA A 28 15.58 0.21 0.28
N LEU A 29 16.59 0.09 -0.59
CA LEU A 29 17.48 1.21 -0.95
C LEU A 29 16.71 2.37 -1.58
N SER A 30 15.81 2.06 -2.51
CA SER A 30 14.99 3.07 -3.20
C SER A 30 14.01 3.76 -2.25
N LEU A 31 13.49 3.04 -1.27
CA LEU A 31 12.54 3.55 -0.29
C LEU A 31 13.22 4.47 0.72
N VAL A 32 14.44 4.15 1.17
CA VAL A 32 15.24 5.09 1.98
C VAL A 32 15.46 6.40 1.23
N GLU A 33 15.89 6.33 -0.03
CA GLU A 33 16.17 7.53 -0.84
C GLU A 33 14.89 8.35 -1.12
N TYR A 34 13.79 7.65 -1.43
CA TYR A 34 12.50 8.27 -1.62
C TYR A 34 12.03 9.00 -0.37
N LEU A 35 12.04 8.35 0.80
CA LEU A 35 11.59 8.95 2.06
C LEU A 35 12.42 10.19 2.41
N ARG A 36 13.75 10.12 2.21
CA ARG A 36 14.67 11.25 2.41
C ARG A 36 14.32 12.49 1.58
N THR A 37 13.82 12.29 0.36
CA THR A 37 13.52 13.38 -0.58
C THR A 37 12.04 13.74 -0.65
N SER A 38 11.16 12.88 -0.13
CA SER A 38 9.70 12.96 -0.29
C SER A 38 9.08 14.28 0.17
N GLY A 39 9.60 14.89 1.24
CA GLY A 39 9.12 16.17 1.76
C GLY A 39 9.40 17.37 0.83
N SER A 40 10.31 17.21 -0.14
CA SER A 40 10.59 18.20 -1.19
C SER A 40 9.77 17.99 -2.46
N LEU A 41 9.04 16.88 -2.55
CA LEU A 41 8.13 16.58 -3.66
C LEU A 41 6.76 17.23 -3.40
N GLY A 42 5.87 17.16 -4.39
CA GLY A 42 4.52 17.68 -4.24
C GLY A 42 3.67 16.90 -3.22
N PRO A 43 2.50 17.47 -2.87
CA PRO A 43 1.66 16.98 -1.78
C PRO A 43 0.96 15.64 -2.05
N ASN A 44 1.18 15.04 -3.23
CA ASN A 44 0.58 13.76 -3.64
C ASN A 44 1.65 12.85 -4.27
N THR A 45 2.74 12.63 -3.54
CA THR A 45 3.88 11.77 -3.94
C THR A 45 3.64 10.29 -3.59
N SER A 46 4.32 9.41 -4.33
CA SER A 46 4.38 7.96 -4.09
C SER A 46 5.69 7.39 -4.61
N LEU A 47 6.21 6.33 -3.97
CA LEU A 47 7.12 5.39 -4.62
C LEU A 47 6.28 4.27 -5.24
N VAL A 48 6.32 4.14 -6.56
CA VAL A 48 5.54 3.14 -7.31
C VAL A 48 6.48 2.02 -7.74
N ILE A 49 6.20 0.82 -7.28
CA ILE A 49 6.95 -0.39 -7.58
C ILE A 49 6.19 -1.15 -8.66
N ILE A 50 6.86 -1.49 -9.75
CA ILE A 50 6.25 -2.12 -10.92
C ILE A 50 6.93 -3.47 -11.13
N GLY A 51 6.14 -4.55 -11.03
CA GLY A 51 6.57 -5.92 -11.29
C GLY A 51 6.87 -6.15 -12.76
N ALA A 52 7.74 -7.12 -13.05
CA ALA A 52 7.94 -7.56 -14.42
C ALA A 52 6.68 -8.28 -14.96
N PRO A 53 6.42 -8.22 -16.28
CA PRO A 53 5.40 -9.05 -16.90
C PRO A 53 5.66 -10.54 -16.66
N SER A 54 4.60 -11.32 -16.56
CA SER A 54 4.67 -12.76 -16.33
C SER A 54 3.47 -13.45 -16.96
N GLU A 55 3.72 -14.62 -17.56
CA GLU A 55 2.66 -15.49 -18.06
C GLU A 55 2.03 -16.32 -16.93
N LYS A 56 2.68 -16.37 -15.76
CA LYS A 56 2.14 -17.08 -14.61
C LYS A 56 0.99 -16.29 -14.01
N GLN A 57 -0.21 -16.83 -14.17
CA GLN A 57 -1.39 -16.33 -13.46
C GLN A 57 -1.26 -16.63 -11.97
N ARG A 58 -1.62 -15.65 -11.14
CA ARG A 58 -1.74 -15.78 -9.69
C ARG A 58 -3.11 -15.28 -9.25
N THR A 59 -3.63 -15.82 -8.16
CA THR A 59 -4.84 -15.28 -7.53
C THR A 59 -4.51 -14.00 -6.73
N VAL A 60 -5.54 -13.27 -6.31
CA VAL A 60 -5.37 -12.11 -5.41
C VAL A 60 -4.71 -12.54 -4.10
N GLU A 61 -5.06 -13.71 -3.57
CA GLU A 61 -4.46 -14.27 -2.35
C GLU A 61 -2.97 -14.57 -2.49
N GLU A 62 -2.55 -15.13 -3.63
CA GLU A 62 -1.14 -15.39 -3.88
C GLU A 62 -0.34 -14.08 -4.03
N HIS A 63 -0.92 -13.07 -4.68
CA HIS A 63 -0.34 -11.73 -4.72
C HIS A 63 -0.25 -11.12 -3.32
N ASN A 64 -1.32 -11.19 -2.53
CA ASN A 64 -1.34 -10.72 -1.15
C ASN A 64 -0.23 -11.38 -0.31
N ARG A 65 -0.02 -12.70 -0.46
CA ARG A 65 1.05 -13.41 0.24
C ARG A 65 2.43 -12.86 -0.13
N THR A 66 2.75 -12.76 -1.43
CA THR A 66 4.04 -12.21 -1.87
C THR A 66 4.24 -10.74 -1.49
N PHE A 67 3.15 -9.96 -1.46
CA PHE A 67 3.16 -8.59 -0.96
C PHE A 67 3.53 -8.52 0.53
N TRP A 68 2.90 -9.33 1.37
CA TRP A 68 3.21 -9.39 2.80
C TRP A 68 4.62 -9.92 3.07
N ASP A 69 5.06 -10.95 2.35
CA ASP A 69 6.43 -11.47 2.43
C ASP A 69 7.45 -10.38 2.06
N MET A 70 7.15 -9.55 1.06
CA MET A 70 7.98 -8.39 0.71
C MET A 70 8.01 -7.36 1.85
N LEU A 71 6.87 -6.99 2.44
CA LEU A 71 6.84 -6.03 3.55
C LEU A 71 7.67 -6.54 4.74
N ARG A 72 7.64 -7.84 5.05
CA ARG A 72 8.53 -8.43 6.07
C ARG A 72 9.98 -8.42 5.66
N GLY A 73 10.29 -8.70 4.39
CA GLY A 73 11.63 -8.54 3.85
C GLY A 73 12.16 -7.11 4.00
N LEU A 74 11.31 -6.11 3.75
CA LEU A 74 11.65 -4.70 3.97
C LEU A 74 11.89 -4.42 5.45
N ARG A 75 11.04 -4.95 6.36
CA ARG A 75 11.23 -4.78 7.80
C ARG A 75 12.57 -5.33 8.29
N ILE A 76 12.99 -6.50 7.78
CA ILE A 76 14.32 -7.09 8.08
C ILE A 76 15.46 -6.20 7.58
N CYS A 77 15.26 -5.47 6.48
CA CYS A 77 16.25 -4.59 5.87
C CYS A 77 16.13 -3.12 6.32
N ASP A 78 15.25 -2.82 7.28
CA ASP A 78 14.95 -1.46 7.69
C ASP A 78 16.14 -0.86 8.46
N PRO A 79 16.65 0.33 8.06
CA PRO A 79 17.74 0.99 8.77
C PRO A 79 17.34 1.56 10.14
N ARG A 80 16.05 1.60 10.48
CA ARG A 80 15.54 2.12 11.75
C ARG A 80 14.77 1.06 12.52
N THR A 81 14.77 1.19 13.85
CA THR A 81 13.89 0.43 14.72
C THR A 81 12.43 0.78 14.43
N TRP A 82 11.52 -0.15 14.71
CA TRP A 82 10.10 0.12 14.64
C TRP A 82 9.73 1.25 15.63
N PRO A 83 8.90 2.24 15.25
CA PRO A 83 8.51 3.30 16.16
C PRO A 83 7.76 2.76 17.39
N GLU A 84 8.11 3.24 18.59
CA GLU A 84 7.54 2.74 19.86
C GLU A 84 6.04 3.00 19.98
N GLU A 85 5.55 4.07 19.34
CA GLU A 85 4.15 4.48 19.35
C GLU A 85 3.25 3.68 18.39
N ILE A 86 3.84 2.91 17.46
CA ILE A 86 3.11 2.09 16.51
C ILE A 86 3.04 0.65 17.05
N PRO A 87 1.84 0.10 17.27
CA PRO A 87 1.69 -1.25 17.80
C PRO A 87 2.31 -2.28 16.86
N GLN A 88 2.71 -3.42 17.42
CA GLN A 88 3.23 -4.56 16.65
C GLN A 88 2.12 -5.52 16.19
N ASP A 89 0.99 -5.55 16.91
CA ASP A 89 -0.17 -6.36 16.56
C ASP A 89 -0.84 -5.77 15.32
N THR A 90 -0.83 -6.51 14.21
CA THR A 90 -1.41 -6.08 12.94
C THR A 90 -2.92 -5.91 12.99
N GLU A 91 -3.59 -6.49 13.97
CA GLU A 91 -5.04 -6.32 14.17
C GLU A 91 -5.37 -5.04 14.98
N ASP A 92 -4.37 -4.34 15.51
CA ASP A 92 -4.59 -3.06 16.19
C ASP A 92 -5.02 -1.98 15.19
N ALA A 93 -6.04 -1.20 15.54
CA ALA A 93 -6.56 -0.10 14.72
C ALA A 93 -5.53 0.99 14.42
N LYS A 94 -4.49 1.12 15.25
CA LYS A 94 -3.36 2.05 15.07
C LYS A 94 -2.14 1.39 14.44
N TRP A 95 -2.22 0.11 14.06
CA TRP A 95 -1.14 -0.51 13.32
C TRP A 95 -1.03 0.11 11.93
N THR A 96 0.20 0.37 11.50
CA THR A 96 0.51 0.77 10.13
C THR A 96 1.92 0.32 9.79
N PHE A 97 2.19 0.10 8.51
CA PHE A 97 3.53 -0.29 8.09
C PHE A 97 4.50 0.88 8.25
N CYS A 98 5.63 0.65 8.91
CA CYS A 98 6.69 1.64 9.07
C CYS A 98 7.96 1.19 8.34
N PHE A 99 8.66 2.15 7.73
CA PHE A 99 10.00 1.92 7.19
C PHE A 99 10.86 3.17 7.35
N ASN A 100 12.14 3.00 7.74
CA ASN A 100 13.06 4.10 8.02
C ASN A 100 12.48 5.10 9.05
N GLY A 101 11.72 4.59 10.02
CA GLY A 101 11.07 5.38 11.08
C GLY A 101 9.82 6.15 10.66
N GLU A 102 9.38 6.03 9.40
CA GLU A 102 8.24 6.77 8.86
C GLU A 102 7.03 5.83 8.66
N PRO A 103 5.82 6.22 9.06
CA PRO A 103 4.58 5.54 8.71
C PRO A 103 4.26 5.63 7.21
N ILE A 104 3.95 4.51 6.59
CA ILE A 104 3.70 4.37 5.16
C ILE A 104 2.43 3.56 4.93
N PHE A 105 1.65 3.97 3.93
CA PHE A 105 0.48 3.26 3.44
C PHE A 105 0.83 2.53 2.13
N PRO A 106 1.12 1.21 2.18
CA PRO A 106 1.38 0.41 1.00
C PRO A 106 0.08 -0.14 0.40
N VAL A 107 -0.12 -0.01 -0.91
CA VAL A 107 -1.26 -0.60 -1.62
C VAL A 107 -0.81 -1.47 -2.77
N MET A 108 -1.27 -2.71 -2.79
CA MET A 108 -1.08 -3.66 -3.88
C MET A 108 -2.21 -3.56 -4.91
N LEU A 109 -1.84 -3.55 -6.18
CA LEU A 109 -2.70 -3.65 -7.36
C LEU A 109 -2.23 -4.84 -8.19
N THR A 110 -3.16 -5.61 -8.74
CA THR A 110 -2.82 -6.90 -9.36
C THR A 110 -3.55 -7.14 -10.67
N PRO A 111 -3.00 -8.00 -11.56
CA PRO A 111 -3.73 -8.50 -12.73
C PRO A 111 -4.94 -9.35 -12.37
N ALA A 112 -4.99 -9.91 -11.16
CA ALA A 112 -6.02 -10.83 -10.72
C ALA A 112 -7.35 -10.14 -10.34
N HIS A 113 -7.34 -8.83 -10.10
CA HIS A 113 -8.56 -8.06 -9.86
C HIS A 113 -9.33 -7.87 -11.17
N GLN A 114 -10.53 -8.41 -11.27
CA GLN A 114 -11.41 -8.34 -12.44
C GLN A 114 -12.70 -7.58 -12.14
N GLU A 115 -13.20 -7.69 -10.91
CA GLU A 115 -14.39 -6.96 -10.44
C GLU A 115 -14.03 -5.57 -9.89
N ARG A 116 -12.82 -5.43 -9.32
CA ARG A 116 -12.27 -4.15 -8.82
C ARG A 116 -11.27 -3.56 -9.79
N TRP A 117 -11.74 -2.93 -10.86
CA TRP A 117 -10.88 -2.21 -11.80
C TRP A 117 -10.04 -1.10 -11.15
N SER A 118 -10.50 -0.53 -10.03
CA SER A 118 -9.70 0.39 -9.22
C SER A 118 -8.43 -0.22 -8.62
N ARG A 119 -8.34 -1.55 -8.58
CA ARG A 119 -7.19 -2.35 -8.11
C ARG A 119 -6.54 -3.18 -9.22
N HIS A 120 -7.08 -3.14 -10.43
CA HIS A 120 -6.55 -3.84 -11.58
C HIS A 120 -5.32 -3.14 -12.17
N MET A 121 -4.26 -3.91 -12.43
CA MET A 121 -3.11 -3.49 -13.23
C MET A 121 -2.63 -4.64 -14.10
N SER A 122 -2.08 -4.37 -15.29
CA SER A 122 -1.60 -5.42 -16.20
C SER A 122 -0.40 -6.22 -15.68
N VAL A 123 0.29 -5.69 -14.67
CA VAL A 123 1.36 -6.34 -13.91
C VAL A 123 1.16 -6.04 -12.42
N PRO A 124 1.78 -6.80 -11.50
CA PRO A 124 1.76 -6.46 -10.07
C PRO A 124 2.35 -5.07 -9.82
N VAL A 125 1.63 -4.21 -9.11
CA VAL A 125 2.08 -2.84 -8.77
C VAL A 125 1.86 -2.58 -7.30
N ILE A 126 2.85 -1.98 -6.63
CA ILE A 126 2.74 -1.54 -5.24
C ILE A 126 2.96 -0.03 -5.19
N ALA A 127 1.99 0.71 -4.68
CA ALA A 127 2.16 2.13 -4.38
C ALA A 127 2.48 2.29 -2.89
N LEU A 128 3.63 2.89 -2.58
CA LEU A 128 4.04 3.23 -1.22
C LEU A 128 3.91 4.73 -1.02
N GLN A 129 3.05 5.15 -0.09
CA GLN A 129 2.82 6.56 0.20
C GLN A 129 3.11 6.85 1.67
N PRO A 130 3.92 7.86 2.00
CA PRO A 130 4.03 8.31 3.39
C PRO A 130 2.66 8.74 3.92
N LYS A 131 2.32 8.40 5.17
CA LYS A 131 0.97 8.72 5.71
C LYS A 131 0.68 10.21 5.73
N TRP A 132 1.68 11.07 5.84
CA TRP A 132 1.51 12.52 5.78
C TRP A 132 0.84 12.99 4.47
N VAL A 133 0.97 12.24 3.37
CA VAL A 133 0.27 12.52 2.10
C VAL A 133 -1.24 12.38 2.30
N LEU A 134 -1.68 11.32 2.98
CA LEU A 134 -3.08 11.09 3.32
C LEU A 134 -3.57 12.10 4.37
N ASP A 135 -2.75 12.41 5.37
CA ASP A 135 -3.11 13.39 6.41
C ASP A 135 -3.35 14.78 5.80
N ASN A 136 -2.52 15.18 4.83
CA ASN A 136 -2.71 16.43 4.09
C ASN A 136 -4.00 16.45 3.27
N LEU A 137 -4.38 15.31 2.69
CA LEU A 137 -5.61 15.13 1.94
C LEU A 137 -6.85 15.13 2.85
N LEU A 138 -6.72 14.65 4.09
CA LEU A 138 -7.81 14.46 5.05
C LEU A 138 -7.81 15.50 6.20
N ARG A 139 -6.99 16.55 6.07
CA ARG A 139 -6.66 17.52 7.12
C ARG A 139 -7.84 18.27 7.71
N THR A 140 -8.88 18.55 6.92
CA THR A 140 -10.09 19.26 7.37
C THR A 140 -11.34 18.43 7.08
N PRO A 141 -12.45 18.64 7.81
CA PRO A 141 -13.71 17.95 7.54
C PRO A 141 -14.18 18.09 6.08
N GLU A 142 -14.02 19.28 5.48
CA GLU A 142 -14.41 19.57 4.10
C GLU A 142 -13.52 18.81 3.11
N LYS A 143 -12.20 18.84 3.32
CA LYS A 143 -11.25 18.11 2.48
C LYS A 143 -11.47 16.60 2.58
N ARG A 144 -11.70 16.07 3.79
CA ARG A 144 -12.03 14.67 4.03
C ARG A 144 -13.30 14.26 3.28
N LYS A 145 -14.38 15.04 3.43
CA LYS A 145 -15.64 14.78 2.72
C LYS A 145 -15.44 14.81 1.21
N ALA A 146 -14.73 15.81 0.68
CA ALA A 146 -14.44 15.91 -0.75
C ALA A 146 -13.59 14.73 -1.26
N ALA A 147 -12.55 14.34 -0.52
CA ALA A 147 -11.70 13.20 -0.86
C ALA A 147 -12.50 11.88 -0.85
N GLN A 148 -13.28 11.64 0.21
CA GLN A 148 -14.14 10.47 0.32
C GLN A 148 -15.19 10.41 -0.80
N SER A 149 -15.89 11.52 -1.07
CA SER A 149 -16.85 11.59 -2.18
C SER A 149 -16.19 11.31 -3.52
N LYS A 150 -14.99 11.88 -3.76
CA LYS A 150 -14.24 11.64 -5.00
C LYS A 150 -13.84 10.17 -5.14
N VAL A 151 -13.30 9.56 -4.08
CA VAL A 151 -12.93 8.13 -4.08
C VAL A 151 -14.16 7.27 -4.34
N ARG A 152 -15.26 7.47 -3.59
CA ARG A 152 -16.50 6.71 -3.77
C ARG A 152 -17.06 6.82 -5.19
N ASN A 153 -17.05 8.01 -5.78
CA ASN A 153 -17.48 8.22 -7.17
C ASN A 153 -16.60 7.48 -8.17
N LEU A 154 -15.28 7.45 -7.95
CA LEU A 154 -14.36 6.69 -8.80
C LEU A 154 -14.58 5.18 -8.67
N LEU A 155 -14.76 4.67 -7.44
CA LEU A 155 -15.06 3.26 -7.19
C LEU A 155 -16.38 2.86 -7.89
N HIS A 156 -17.45 3.63 -7.70
CA HIS A 156 -18.72 3.37 -8.38
C HIS A 156 -18.65 3.43 -9.92
N LYS A 157 -17.72 4.21 -10.47
CA LYS A 157 -17.56 4.35 -11.91
C LYS A 157 -16.81 3.17 -12.53
N TYR A 158 -15.80 2.64 -11.84
CA TYR A 158 -14.87 1.67 -12.41
C TYR A 158 -15.09 0.25 -11.89
N ASP A 159 -15.44 0.07 -10.62
CA ASP A 159 -15.65 -1.26 -10.06
C ASP A 159 -17.05 -1.78 -10.42
N THR A 160 -17.14 -3.07 -10.73
CA THR A 160 -18.41 -3.79 -10.99
C THR A 160 -19.01 -4.38 -9.71
N ILE A 161 -18.24 -4.39 -8.62
CA ILE A 161 -18.65 -4.79 -7.28
C ILE A 161 -18.82 -3.58 -6.35
N GLY A 162 -19.65 -3.73 -5.31
CA GLY A 162 -19.80 -2.71 -4.27
C GLY A 162 -18.48 -2.35 -3.56
N ILE A 163 -18.46 -1.16 -2.94
CA ILE A 163 -17.34 -0.67 -2.14
C ILE A 163 -17.02 -1.68 -1.03
N SER A 164 -15.75 -2.04 -0.90
CA SER A 164 -15.32 -2.98 0.16
C SER A 164 -15.66 -2.44 1.55
N PRO A 165 -16.21 -3.27 2.47
CA PRO A 165 -16.42 -2.89 3.86
C PRO A 165 -15.11 -2.60 4.60
N ASP A 166 -13.98 -3.12 4.11
CA ASP A 166 -12.66 -2.93 4.73
C ASP A 166 -12.09 -1.54 4.53
N LEU A 167 -12.64 -0.73 3.60
CA LEU A 167 -12.23 0.66 3.38
C LEU A 167 -12.69 1.57 4.52
N THR A 168 -12.05 1.41 5.68
CA THR A 168 -12.34 2.09 6.94
C THR A 168 -11.40 3.29 7.18
N THR A 169 -11.70 4.07 8.21
CA THR A 169 -10.82 5.16 8.66
C THR A 169 -9.73 4.59 9.57
N TYR A 170 -8.48 4.97 9.33
CA TYR A 170 -7.34 4.62 10.19
C TYR A 170 -7.62 4.97 11.67
N GLY A 171 -7.31 4.06 12.60
CA GLY A 171 -7.55 4.24 14.03
C GLY A 171 -9.00 4.01 14.49
N ALA A 172 -9.94 3.68 13.59
CA ALA A 172 -11.31 3.39 13.99
C ALA A 172 -11.37 2.08 14.80
N VAL A 173 -12.08 2.13 15.94
CA VAL A 173 -12.22 1.01 16.87
C VAL A 173 -12.81 -0.21 16.16
N GLY A 174 -12.19 -1.37 16.35
CA GLY A 174 -12.63 -2.63 15.75
C GLY A 174 -12.29 -2.78 14.26
N THR A 175 -11.40 -1.95 13.74
CA THR A 175 -10.90 -2.04 12.36
C THR A 175 -9.40 -2.23 12.35
N SER A 176 -8.84 -2.71 11.23
CA SER A 176 -7.41 -2.70 10.97
C SER A 176 -7.13 -2.27 9.54
N GLU A 177 -6.06 -1.51 9.35
CA GLU A 177 -5.62 -1.02 8.05
C GLU A 177 -5.14 -2.15 7.13
N VAL A 178 -4.74 -3.30 7.71
CA VAL A 178 -4.20 -4.45 6.95
C VAL A 178 -5.17 -4.96 5.89
N HIS A 179 -6.46 -4.89 6.18
CA HIS A 179 -7.51 -5.33 5.26
C HIS A 179 -7.61 -4.46 4.00
N GLN A 180 -7.02 -3.25 4.01
CA GLN A 180 -7.08 -2.30 2.89
C GLN A 180 -5.90 -2.40 1.92
N LEU A 181 -4.78 -2.98 2.38
CA LEU A 181 -3.49 -2.93 1.69
C LEU A 181 -3.49 -3.78 0.42
N CYS A 182 -4.16 -4.93 0.43
CA CYS A 182 -4.39 -5.76 -0.75
C CYS A 182 -5.83 -6.30 -0.73
N LEU A 183 -6.80 -5.45 -1.06
CA LEU A 183 -8.21 -5.83 -1.09
C LEU A 183 -8.44 -7.11 -1.88
N GLN A 184 -9.35 -7.96 -1.39
CA GLN A 184 -9.88 -9.06 -2.19
C GLN A 184 -10.68 -8.54 -3.38
N ASP A 185 -10.83 -9.35 -4.43
CA ASP A 185 -11.74 -9.05 -5.56
C ASP A 185 -13.21 -9.37 -5.24
N LYS A 186 -13.52 -9.47 -3.95
CA LYS A 186 -14.84 -9.70 -3.34
C LYS A 186 -14.97 -8.82 -2.10
N ASN A 187 -16.17 -8.75 -1.52
CA ASN A 187 -16.42 -7.99 -0.27
C ASN A 187 -16.14 -8.87 0.97
N GLU A 188 -14.92 -9.42 1.04
CA GLU A 188 -14.43 -10.21 2.17
C GLU A 188 -13.04 -9.71 2.59
N PRO A 189 -12.71 -9.74 3.89
CA PRO A 189 -11.39 -9.34 4.37
C PRO A 189 -10.26 -10.18 3.78
N VAL A 190 -9.18 -9.51 3.40
CA VAL A 190 -7.91 -10.19 3.10
C VAL A 190 -7.24 -10.65 4.39
N GLN A 191 -6.48 -11.75 4.34
CA GLN A 191 -5.76 -12.25 5.50
C GLN A 191 -4.34 -11.65 5.57
N CYS A 192 -3.97 -11.07 6.71
CA CYS A 192 -2.59 -10.76 7.03
C CYS A 192 -1.91 -12.02 7.62
N PRO A 193 -0.80 -12.52 7.05
CA PRO A 193 -0.15 -13.73 7.55
C PRO A 193 0.69 -13.52 8.82
N TYR A 194 0.84 -12.27 9.28
CA TYR A 194 1.71 -11.92 10.41
C TYR A 194 0.90 -11.19 11.46
N ARG A 195 0.72 -11.79 12.64
CA ARG A 195 0.03 -11.11 13.74
C ARG A 195 0.94 -10.11 14.47
N ASN A 196 2.18 -10.49 14.75
CA ASN A 196 3.19 -9.57 15.25
C ASN A 196 4.15 -9.23 14.11
N PHE A 197 4.17 -7.96 13.71
CA PHE A 197 4.88 -7.53 12.52
C PHE A 197 6.35 -7.13 12.73
N ASP A 198 6.81 -6.94 13.97
CA ASP A 198 8.20 -6.55 14.28
C ASP A 198 8.98 -7.65 15.01
N SER A 199 8.32 -8.77 15.37
CA SER A 199 8.97 -9.97 15.90
C SER A 199 9.83 -10.71 14.89
#